data_AF-K1TGU0-F1
#
_entry.id   AF-K1TGU0-F1
#
_cell.length_a   1.000
_cell.length_b   1.000
_cell.length_c   1.000
_cell.angle_alpha   90.00
_cell.angle_beta   90.00
_cell.angle_gamma   90.00
#
_symmetry.space_group_name_H-M   'P 1'
#
loop_
_entity.id
_entity.type
_entity.pdbx_description
1 polymer ?
#
loop_
_entity_poly.entity_id
_entity_poly.type
_entity_poly.pdbx_seq_one_letter_code
_entity_poly.pdbx_strand_id
1 'polypeptide(L)'
;KNKIEKESAIRMLGMELDNHIRKAQQAKADLDRARQDYPRIKEMEWDDSGLKAIEAETFNDSDAICPTCGQELPEEQISKLKASFEEKKKARIEAQLKAKESFESEKQEKLKYVCDLGNTSAAKLKKTNEEIKKLQSEISAAQDEVAELTKQIEEEQSKFTELPESVD
;
A
#
# COMPACT_ATOMS: atom_id res chain seq x y z
N LYS A 1 43.48 2.81 19.09
CA LYS A 1 42.72 2.76 17.81
C LYS A 1 43.19 3.95 16.99
N ASN A 2 43.66 3.70 15.78
CA ASN A 2 44.21 4.74 14.91
C ASN A 2 43.05 5.64 14.40
N LYS A 3 43.25 6.97 14.33
CA LYS A 3 42.28 7.95 13.79
C LYS A 3 41.65 7.48 12.47
N ILE A 4 42.47 6.89 11.58
CA ILE A 4 42.05 6.36 10.29
C ILE A 4 41.00 5.25 10.41
N GLU A 5 41.13 4.37 11.41
CA GLU A 5 40.17 3.29 11.67
C GLU A 5 38.81 3.84 12.07
N LYS A 6 38.80 4.90 12.90
CA LYS A 6 37.59 5.57 13.38
C LYS A 6 36.88 6.31 12.26
N GLU A 7 37.61 7.03 11.42
CA GLU A 7 37.06 7.67 10.22
C GLU A 7 36.46 6.65 9.25
N SER A 8 37.11 5.49 9.10
CA SER A 8 36.56 4.39 8.29
C SER A 8 35.27 3.83 8.88
N ALA A 9 35.20 3.65 10.19
CA ALA A 9 33.99 3.22 10.88
C ALA A 9 32.83 4.22 10.71
N ILE A 10 33.10 5.54 10.82
CA ILE A 10 32.11 6.59 10.57
C ILE A 10 31.55 6.48 9.16
N ARG A 11 32.39 6.27 8.15
CA ARG A 11 31.93 6.09 6.76
C ARG A 11 31.00 4.89 6.61
N MET A 12 31.33 3.75 7.26
CA MET A 12 30.49 2.56 7.22
C MET A 12 29.13 2.79 7.91
N LEU A 13 29.13 3.41 9.09
CA LEU A 13 27.90 3.79 9.80
C LEU A 13 27.06 4.77 8.99
N GLY A 14 27.70 5.71 8.27
CA GLY A 14 27.02 6.64 7.37
C GLY A 14 26.28 5.93 6.23
N MET A 15 26.91 4.94 5.59
CA MET A 15 26.25 4.12 4.56
C MET A 15 25.07 3.33 5.11
N GLU A 16 25.19 2.80 6.32
CA GLU A 16 24.10 2.11 7.00
C GLU A 16 22.95 3.07 7.30
N LEU A 17 23.24 4.26 7.84
CA LEU A 17 22.27 5.31 8.10
C LEU A 17 21.48 5.67 6.83
N ASP A 18 22.17 5.89 5.71
CA ASP A 18 21.53 6.20 4.42
C ASP A 18 20.59 5.08 3.96
N ASN A 19 20.97 3.82 4.16
CA ASN A 19 20.12 2.67 3.85
C ASN A 19 18.85 2.67 4.71
N HIS A 20 18.97 2.93 6.02
CA HIS A 20 17.80 3.02 6.90
C HIS A 20 16.92 4.23 6.55
N ILE A 21 17.48 5.38 6.17
CA ILE A 21 16.70 6.54 5.70
C ILE A 21 15.87 6.17 4.46
N ARG A 22 16.45 5.49 3.47
CA ARG A 22 15.72 5.03 2.28
C ARG A 22 14.59 4.05 2.65
N LYS A 23 14.86 3.10 3.56
CA LYS A 23 13.83 2.16 4.06
C LYS A 23 12.69 2.89 4.78
N ALA A 24 13.00 3.93 5.56
CA ALA A 24 12.00 4.76 6.25
C ALA A 24 11.16 5.56 5.25
N GLN A 25 11.77 6.14 4.22
CA GLN A 25 11.06 6.83 3.14
C GLN A 25 10.08 5.89 2.43
N GLN A 26 10.52 4.67 2.10
CA GLN A 26 9.63 3.67 1.49
C GLN A 26 8.47 3.29 2.42
N ALA A 27 8.76 2.97 3.69
CA ALA A 27 7.72 2.62 4.66
C ALA A 27 6.71 3.77 4.87
N LYS A 28 7.18 5.03 4.83
CA LYS A 28 6.31 6.19 4.89
C LYS A 28 5.42 6.29 3.64
N ALA A 29 5.98 6.10 2.45
CA ALA A 29 5.21 6.12 1.20
C ALA A 29 4.13 5.03 1.17
N ASP A 30 4.45 3.82 1.66
CA ASP A 30 3.49 2.71 1.75
C ASP A 30 2.37 3.01 2.78
N LEU A 31 2.71 3.61 3.92
CA LEU A 31 1.73 4.06 4.93
C LEU A 31 0.81 5.16 4.38
N ASP A 32 1.38 6.14 3.69
CA ASP A 32 0.61 7.26 3.12
C ASP A 32 -0.30 6.76 2.00
N ARG A 33 0.15 5.82 1.16
CA ARG A 33 -0.70 5.12 0.18
C ARG A 33 -1.86 4.40 0.87
N ALA A 34 -1.59 3.61 1.91
CA ALA A 34 -2.64 2.90 2.63
C ALA A 34 -3.69 3.86 3.22
N ARG A 35 -3.26 5.02 3.73
CA ARG A 35 -4.17 6.06 4.24
C ARG A 35 -5.03 6.70 3.16
N GLN A 36 -4.53 6.82 1.93
CA GLN A 36 -5.28 7.35 0.80
C GLN A 36 -6.26 6.31 0.22
N ASP A 37 -5.81 5.07 0.08
CA ASP A 37 -6.60 4.00 -0.55
C ASP A 37 -7.76 3.54 0.34
N TYR A 38 -7.57 3.50 1.66
CA TYR A 38 -8.60 3.01 2.59
C TYR A 38 -9.96 3.74 2.45
N PRO A 39 -10.05 5.09 2.56
CA PRO A 39 -11.33 5.79 2.41
C PRO A 39 -11.90 5.60 1.01
N ARG A 40 -11.06 5.67 -0.04
CA ARG A 40 -11.48 5.46 -1.42
C ARG A 40 -12.16 4.11 -1.62
N ILE A 41 -11.54 3.02 -1.14
CA ILE A 41 -12.12 1.67 -1.25
C ILE A 41 -13.37 1.56 -0.38
N LYS A 42 -13.35 2.12 0.83
CA LYS A 42 -14.50 2.08 1.76
C LYS A 42 -15.75 2.73 1.14
N GLU A 43 -15.57 3.82 0.41
CA GLU A 43 -16.63 4.58 -0.27
C GLU A 43 -17.10 3.95 -1.59
N MET A 44 -16.41 2.93 -2.12
CA MET A 44 -16.89 2.23 -3.32
C MET A 44 -18.19 1.49 -3.03
N GLU A 45 -19.21 1.72 -3.85
CA GLU A 45 -20.51 1.05 -3.73
C GLU A 45 -20.81 0.25 -5.00
N TRP A 46 -21.59 -0.81 -4.83
CA TRP A 46 -22.11 -1.56 -5.97
C TRP A 46 -23.26 -0.78 -6.60
N ASP A 47 -23.19 -0.56 -7.91
CA ASP A 47 -24.30 0.03 -8.66
C ASP A 47 -25.42 -0.99 -8.86
N ASP A 48 -26.52 -0.82 -8.15
CA ASP A 48 -27.68 -1.70 -8.20
C ASP A 48 -28.68 -1.35 -9.31
N SER A 49 -28.40 -0.34 -10.13
CA SER A 49 -29.30 0.13 -11.20
C SER A 49 -29.65 -0.99 -12.19
N GLY A 50 -28.67 -1.80 -12.58
CA GLY A 50 -28.88 -2.94 -13.48
C GLY A 50 -29.78 -4.02 -12.89
N LEU A 51 -29.62 -4.32 -11.59
CA LEU A 51 -30.49 -5.26 -10.89
C LEU A 51 -31.92 -4.74 -10.81
N LYS A 52 -32.11 -3.49 -10.38
CA LYS A 52 -33.42 -2.83 -10.30
C LYS A 52 -34.13 -2.78 -11.64
N ALA A 53 -33.38 -2.52 -12.73
CA ALA A 53 -33.94 -2.49 -14.08
C ALA A 53 -34.49 -3.87 -14.48
N ILE A 54 -33.76 -4.96 -14.19
CA ILE A 54 -34.21 -6.33 -14.47
C ILE A 54 -35.43 -6.68 -13.62
N GLU A 55 -35.40 -6.36 -12.32
CA GLU A 55 -36.53 -6.62 -11.41
C GLU A 55 -37.82 -5.94 -11.87
N ALA A 56 -37.72 -4.76 -12.46
CA ALA A 56 -38.84 -3.99 -13.01
C ALA A 56 -39.35 -4.51 -14.38
N GLU A 57 -38.63 -5.41 -15.07
CA GLU A 57 -39.07 -5.96 -16.34
C GLU A 57 -40.39 -6.72 -16.19
N THR A 58 -41.29 -6.57 -17.14
CA THR A 58 -42.57 -7.28 -17.19
C THR A 58 -42.72 -7.98 -18.54
N PHE A 59 -43.49 -9.06 -18.58
CA PHE A 59 -43.80 -9.74 -19.84
C PHE A 59 -44.51 -8.77 -20.78
N ASN A 60 -44.04 -8.67 -22.02
CA ASN A 60 -44.64 -7.77 -22.99
C ASN A 60 -45.88 -8.43 -23.62
N ASP A 61 -47.04 -7.83 -23.43
CA ASP A 61 -48.30 -8.37 -23.96
C ASP A 61 -48.30 -8.46 -25.50
N SER A 62 -47.48 -7.68 -26.22
CA SER A 62 -47.35 -7.84 -27.67
C SER A 62 -46.72 -9.18 -28.07
N ASP A 63 -45.95 -9.83 -27.18
CA ASP A 63 -45.37 -11.15 -27.42
C ASP A 63 -46.42 -12.27 -27.38
N ALA A 64 -47.63 -11.97 -26.89
CA ALA A 64 -48.78 -12.85 -26.97
C ALA A 64 -49.52 -12.77 -28.32
N ILE A 65 -49.11 -11.87 -29.23
CA ILE A 65 -49.73 -11.69 -30.55
C ILE A 65 -48.87 -12.36 -31.62
N CYS A 66 -49.51 -13.16 -32.48
CA CYS A 66 -48.85 -13.78 -33.62
C CYS A 66 -48.37 -12.71 -34.62
N PRO A 67 -47.07 -12.63 -34.94
CA PRO A 67 -46.54 -11.60 -35.83
C PRO A 67 -46.99 -11.78 -37.29
N THR A 68 -47.46 -12.98 -37.65
CA THR A 68 -47.86 -13.32 -39.03
C THR A 68 -49.32 -12.97 -39.31
N CYS A 69 -50.23 -13.22 -38.37
CA CYS A 69 -51.67 -13.03 -38.56
C CYS A 69 -52.33 -12.01 -37.62
N GLY A 70 -51.58 -11.48 -36.64
CA GLY A 70 -52.09 -10.48 -35.69
C GLY A 70 -53.10 -11.01 -34.66
N GLN A 71 -53.35 -12.32 -34.62
CA GLN A 71 -54.24 -12.94 -33.63
C GLN A 71 -53.47 -13.29 -32.36
N GLU A 72 -54.17 -13.32 -31.22
CA GLU A 72 -53.62 -13.83 -29.96
C GLU A 72 -53.19 -15.30 -30.11
N LEU A 73 -52.04 -15.62 -29.53
CA LEU A 73 -51.53 -16.98 -29.46
C LEU A 73 -52.41 -17.83 -28.52
N PRO A 74 -52.46 -19.16 -28.72
CA PRO A 74 -53.14 -20.06 -27.78
C PRO A 74 -52.62 -19.90 -26.36
N GLU A 75 -53.51 -20.01 -25.36
CA GLU A 75 -53.17 -19.84 -23.93
C GLU A 75 -51.99 -20.71 -23.49
N GLU A 76 -51.90 -21.95 -23.99
CA GLU A 76 -50.79 -22.85 -23.69
C GLU A 76 -49.44 -22.28 -24.17
N GLN A 77 -49.40 -21.62 -25.33
CA GLN A 77 -48.19 -20.99 -25.86
C GLN A 77 -47.84 -19.72 -25.09
N ILE A 78 -48.83 -18.89 -24.76
CA ILE A 78 -48.64 -17.69 -23.92
C ILE A 78 -48.08 -18.09 -22.55
N SER A 79 -48.62 -19.15 -21.94
CA SER A 79 -48.15 -19.66 -20.65
C SER A 79 -46.69 -20.12 -20.72
N LYS A 80 -46.29 -20.84 -21.78
CA LYS A 80 -44.89 -21.22 -22.03
C LYS A 80 -43.98 -20.00 -22.22
N LEU A 81 -44.43 -18.98 -22.94
CA LEU A 81 -43.67 -17.73 -23.15
C LEU A 81 -43.47 -16.98 -21.84
N LYS A 82 -44.51 -16.83 -21.01
CA LYS A 82 -44.43 -16.21 -19.68
C LYS A 82 -43.49 -16.98 -18.76
N ALA A 83 -43.59 -18.31 -18.73
CA ALA A 83 -42.69 -19.15 -17.95
C ALA A 83 -41.22 -18.98 -18.38
N SER A 84 -40.95 -18.97 -19.70
CA SER A 84 -39.60 -18.75 -20.23
C SER A 84 -39.07 -17.35 -19.93
N PHE A 85 -39.91 -16.33 -19.98
CA PHE A 85 -39.55 -14.97 -19.60
C PHE A 85 -39.14 -14.89 -18.13
N GLU A 86 -39.96 -15.42 -17.22
CA GLU A 86 -39.65 -15.42 -15.79
C GLU A 86 -38.39 -16.22 -15.46
N GLU A 87 -38.18 -17.36 -16.11
CA GLU A 87 -36.95 -18.16 -15.96
C GLU A 87 -35.70 -17.37 -16.39
N LYS A 88 -35.74 -16.72 -17.55
CA LYS A 88 -34.63 -15.90 -18.06
C LYS A 88 -34.39 -14.67 -17.19
N LYS A 89 -35.46 -14.00 -16.74
CA LYS A 89 -35.39 -12.87 -15.82
C LYS A 89 -34.73 -13.29 -14.51
N LYS A 90 -35.14 -14.41 -13.92
CA LYS A 90 -34.54 -14.98 -12.71
C LYS A 90 -33.05 -15.29 -12.90
N ALA A 91 -32.67 -15.92 -14.00
CA ALA A 91 -31.26 -16.22 -14.28
C ALA A 91 -30.39 -14.95 -14.38
N ARG A 92 -30.92 -13.87 -14.98
CA ARG A 92 -30.24 -12.58 -15.04
C ARG A 92 -30.13 -11.90 -13.68
N ILE A 93 -31.16 -11.98 -12.84
CA ILE A 93 -31.12 -11.51 -11.45
C ILE A 93 -30.05 -12.26 -10.65
N GLU A 94 -30.03 -13.59 -10.74
CA GLU A 94 -29.02 -14.41 -10.06
C GLU A 94 -27.59 -14.06 -10.50
N ALA A 95 -27.38 -13.75 -11.79
CA ALA A 95 -26.09 -13.31 -12.28
C ALA A 95 -25.66 -11.95 -11.69
N GLN A 96 -26.58 -10.99 -11.57
CA GLN A 96 -26.31 -9.69 -10.92
C GLN A 96 -26.01 -9.85 -9.42
N LEU A 97 -26.74 -10.72 -8.71
CA LEU A 97 -26.50 -10.99 -7.30
C LEU A 97 -25.12 -11.62 -7.06
N LYS A 98 -24.69 -12.56 -7.91
CA LYS A 98 -23.33 -13.13 -7.86
C LYS A 98 -22.25 -12.10 -8.13
N ALA A 99 -22.50 -11.17 -9.06
CA ALA A 99 -21.56 -10.08 -9.34
C ALA A 99 -21.45 -9.13 -8.13
N LYS A 100 -22.56 -8.80 -7.48
CA LYS A 100 -22.59 -8.04 -6.24
C LYS A 100 -21.82 -8.73 -5.10
N GLU A 101 -22.04 -10.02 -4.89
CA GLU A 101 -21.32 -10.80 -3.87
C GLU A 101 -19.80 -10.80 -4.14
N SER A 102 -19.41 -10.98 -5.40
CA SER A 102 -18.00 -10.93 -5.80
C SER A 102 -17.39 -9.55 -5.55
N PHE A 103 -18.11 -8.48 -5.88
CA PHE A 103 -17.69 -7.10 -5.61
C PHE A 103 -17.51 -6.85 -4.11
N GLU A 104 -18.46 -7.26 -3.28
CA GLU A 104 -18.40 -7.08 -1.83
C GLU A 104 -17.23 -7.87 -1.22
N SER A 105 -16.99 -9.10 -1.68
CA SER A 105 -15.86 -9.92 -1.27
C SER A 105 -14.52 -9.25 -1.65
N GLU A 106 -14.35 -8.86 -2.92
CA GLU A 106 -13.15 -8.15 -3.38
C GLU A 106 -12.92 -6.84 -2.61
N LYS A 107 -13.98 -6.09 -2.31
CA LYS A 107 -13.90 -4.86 -1.53
C LYS A 107 -13.37 -5.16 -0.12
N GLN A 108 -13.87 -6.22 0.53
CA GLN A 108 -13.37 -6.63 1.84
C GLN A 108 -11.92 -7.08 1.81
N GLU A 109 -11.51 -7.86 0.80
CA GLU A 109 -10.13 -8.28 0.63
C GLU A 109 -9.18 -7.09 0.41
N LYS A 110 -9.57 -6.13 -0.44
CA LYS A 110 -8.82 -4.89 -0.67
C LYS A 110 -8.70 -4.05 0.61
N LEU A 111 -9.77 -3.92 1.38
CA LEU A 111 -9.73 -3.21 2.68
C LEU A 111 -8.79 -3.90 3.66
N LYS A 112 -8.84 -5.23 3.75
CA LYS A 112 -7.95 -6.01 4.62
C LYS A 112 -6.48 -5.81 4.22
N TYR A 113 -6.18 -5.94 2.92
CA TYR A 113 -4.84 -5.72 2.39
C TYR A 113 -4.31 -4.31 2.73
N VAL A 114 -5.11 -3.28 2.53
CA VAL A 114 -4.72 -1.89 2.83
C VAL A 114 -4.49 -1.67 4.32
N CYS A 115 -5.33 -2.26 5.18
CA CYS A 115 -5.12 -2.24 6.63
C CYS A 115 -3.80 -2.92 7.03
N ASP A 116 -3.53 -4.10 6.48
CA ASP A 116 -2.31 -4.87 6.78
C ASP A 116 -1.04 -4.15 6.30
N LEU A 117 -1.10 -3.57 5.10
CA LEU A 117 -0.04 -2.71 4.54
C LEU A 117 0.21 -1.50 5.43
N GLY A 118 -0.84 -0.78 5.82
CA GLY A 118 -0.75 0.40 6.68
C GLY A 118 -0.15 0.07 8.05
N ASN A 119 -0.63 -0.98 8.70
CA ASN A 119 -0.16 -1.41 10.02
C ASN A 119 1.31 -1.85 9.98
N THR A 120 1.67 -2.68 9.00
CA THR A 120 3.04 -3.17 8.83
C THR A 120 4.00 -2.03 8.49
N SER A 121 3.59 -1.11 7.62
CA SER A 121 4.39 0.06 7.23
C SER A 121 4.59 1.02 8.41
N ALA A 122 3.56 1.25 9.22
CA ALA A 122 3.68 2.06 10.44
C ALA A 122 4.65 1.45 11.46
N ALA A 123 4.56 0.14 11.70
CA ALA A 123 5.46 -0.58 12.60
C ALA A 123 6.91 -0.54 12.09
N LYS A 124 7.11 -0.80 10.79
CA LYS A 124 8.42 -0.72 10.13
C LYS A 124 9.01 0.68 10.22
N LEU A 125 8.22 1.71 9.91
CA LEU A 125 8.63 3.10 9.99
C LEU A 125 9.08 3.48 11.40
N LYS A 126 8.33 3.07 12.44
CA LYS A 126 8.71 3.30 13.84
C LYS A 126 10.07 2.67 14.15
N LYS A 127 10.25 1.38 13.87
CA LYS A 127 11.50 0.64 14.14
C LYS A 127 12.68 1.25 13.38
N THR A 128 12.52 1.53 12.09
CA THR A 128 13.60 2.12 11.28
C THR A 128 13.98 3.51 11.76
N ASN A 129 13.03 4.33 12.22
CA ASN A 129 13.33 5.63 12.82
C ASN A 129 14.10 5.52 14.14
N GLU A 130 13.87 4.48 14.94
CA GLU A 130 14.66 4.19 16.15
C GLU A 130 16.10 3.81 15.78
N GLU A 131 16.30 2.96 14.77
CA GLU A 131 17.63 2.60 14.24
C GLU A 131 18.37 3.81 13.67
N ILE A 132 17.69 4.69 12.93
CA ILE A 132 18.24 5.96 12.43
C ILE A 132 18.77 6.81 13.58
N LYS A 133 17.97 7.01 14.63
CA LYS A 133 18.38 7.82 15.80
C LYS A 133 19.60 7.22 16.50
N LYS A 134 19.65 5.89 16.61
CA LYS A 134 20.79 5.18 17.20
C LYS A 134 22.06 5.42 16.38
N LEU A 135 22.00 5.18 15.06
CA LEU A 135 23.15 5.38 14.16
C LEU A 135 23.63 6.84 14.16
N GLN A 136 22.71 7.80 14.17
CA GLN A 136 23.05 9.23 14.28
C GLN A 136 23.81 9.54 15.57
N SER A 137 23.38 8.97 16.70
CA SER A 137 24.07 9.13 17.99
C SER A 137 25.46 8.48 17.97
N GLU A 138 25.60 7.29 17.38
CA GLU A 138 26.89 6.58 17.27
C GLU A 138 27.88 7.32 16.37
N ILE A 139 27.40 7.87 15.25
CA ILE A 139 28.21 8.70 14.35
C ILE A 139 28.68 9.97 15.07
N SER A 140 27.79 10.66 15.79
CA SER A 140 28.14 11.87 16.55
C SER A 140 29.24 11.58 17.58
N ALA A 141 29.07 10.53 18.39
CA ALA A 141 30.08 10.15 19.39
C ALA A 141 31.43 9.79 18.74
N ALA A 142 31.41 9.07 17.62
CA ALA A 142 32.63 8.74 16.90
C ALA A 142 33.31 9.98 16.28
N GLN A 143 32.54 10.96 15.82
CA GLN A 143 33.05 12.24 15.33
C GLN A 143 33.73 13.04 16.45
N ASP A 144 33.13 13.09 17.64
CA ASP A 144 33.70 13.74 18.82
C ASP A 144 35.05 13.10 19.21
N GLU A 145 35.14 11.76 19.21
CA GLU A 145 36.38 11.04 19.46
C GLU A 145 37.47 11.32 18.40
N VAL A 146 37.10 11.43 17.12
CA VAL A 146 38.05 11.77 16.05
C VAL A 146 38.56 13.20 16.20
N ALA A 147 37.72 14.15 16.62
CA ALA A 147 38.11 15.53 16.88
C ALA A 147 39.12 15.60 18.04
N GLU A 148 38.86 14.89 19.13
CA GLU A 148 39.76 14.83 20.30
C GLU A 148 41.12 14.19 19.93
N LEU A 149 41.12 13.06 19.20
CA LEU A 149 42.36 12.46 18.71
C LEU A 149 43.13 13.39 17.77
N THR A 150 42.44 14.18 16.95
CA THR A 150 43.08 15.14 16.05
C THR A 150 43.80 16.23 16.84
N LYS A 151 43.15 16.77 17.87
CA LYS A 151 43.74 17.77 18.76
C LYS A 151 44.98 17.23 19.47
N GLN A 152 44.92 16.01 20.00
CA GLN A 152 46.07 15.37 20.65
C GLN A 152 47.25 15.17 19.68
N ILE A 153 46.97 14.77 18.44
CA ILE A 153 48.01 14.64 17.39
C ILE A 153 48.67 16.00 17.12
N GLU A 154 47.89 17.07 17.00
CA GLU A 154 48.40 18.42 16.76
C GLU A 154 49.27 18.94 17.93
N GLU A 155 48.83 18.71 19.17
CA GLU A 155 49.59 19.06 20.38
C GLU A 155 50.93 18.33 20.46
N GLU A 156 50.95 17.01 20.20
CA GLU A 156 52.19 16.23 20.21
C GLU A 156 53.12 16.60 19.04
N GLN A 157 52.57 16.92 17.86
CA GLN A 157 53.37 17.43 16.74
C GLN A 157 54.05 18.76 17.07
N SER A 158 53.35 19.68 17.75
CA SER A 158 53.93 20.95 18.20
C SER A 158 55.11 20.72 19.16
N LYS A 159 54.95 19.84 20.16
CA LYS A 159 56.04 19.49 21.08
C LYS A 159 57.25 18.91 20.37
N PHE A 160 57.03 18.09 19.34
CA PHE A 160 58.12 17.52 18.56
C PHE A 160 58.92 18.58 17.81
N THR A 161 58.25 19.61 17.26
CA THR A 161 58.92 20.73 16.57
C THR A 161 59.70 21.66 17.50
N GLU A 162 59.47 21.61 18.81
CA GLU A 162 60.17 22.41 19.81
C GLU A 162 61.46 21.74 20.33
N LEU A 163 61.72 20.48 19.97
CA LEU A 163 62.94 19.77 20.36
C LEU A 163 64.16 20.30 19.55
N PRO A 164 65.32 20.52 20.20
CA PRO A 164 66.52 21.02 19.52
C PRO A 164 67.04 20.02 18.47
N GLU A 165 67.40 20.51 17.28
CA GLU A 165 67.86 19.69 16.14
C GLU A 165 69.24 19.03 16.35
N SER A 166 70.02 19.46 17.35
CA SER A 166 71.29 18.83 17.72
C SER A 166 71.52 18.86 19.24
N VAL A 167 72.08 17.77 19.74
CA VAL A 167 72.66 17.65 21.08
C VAL A 167 74.18 17.69 20.89
N ASP A 168 74.82 18.78 21.37
CA ASP A 168 76.29 18.89 21.46
C ASP A 168 76.86 17.99 22.56
#